data_AF-A0A9P6C0Q4-F1
#
_entry.id   AF-A0A9P6C0Q4-F1
#
_cell.length_a   1.000
_cell.length_b   1.000
_cell.length_c   1.000
_cell.angle_alpha   90.00
_cell.angle_beta   90.00
_cell.angle_gamma   90.00
#
_symmetry.space_group_name_H-M   'P 1'
#
loop_
_entity.id
_entity.type
_entity.pdbx_description
1 polymer ?
#
loop_
_entity_poly.entity_id
_entity_poly.type
_entity_poly.pdbx_seq_one_letter_code
_entity_poly.pdbx_strand_id
1 'polypeptide(L)'
;MLSNTSNLVLNNCLLVEHDVAEGSGESSYASCCHEKDIDDREGLRILYNNSDPRAAYDSAARELDLGSIPKTDHEDFVAEFVAWTHQTDSPVLRLNGPRSNLAQLCAEKVQEELAASFFYPQSQRADDPSQIFITIADQLATHIPSYANILDAKLRRYPALVTKSLKVQFRELIFAPIEELLAKGDDLGSRKVIIVEAIDECVNVHARCEILAAILEFSCALPFRWAIFGQPDSQVEALLKGRSLTMVSCWNVCHSAPNFLDGEGESLRMELIYHEGWIAVRWMLVTCGSRIVTCTAFFFFQPEQS
;
A
#
# COMPACT_ATOMS: atom_id res chain seq x y z
N MET A 1 -17.50 -45.31 34.93
CA MET A 1 -17.19 -44.74 33.60
C MET A 1 -16.69 -43.34 33.84
N LEU A 2 -15.39 -43.14 33.62
CA LEU A 2 -14.68 -41.89 33.92
C LEU A 2 -14.92 -40.88 32.80
N SER A 3 -15.34 -39.68 33.21
CA SER A 3 -15.28 -38.44 32.44
C SER A 3 -13.83 -37.95 32.39
N ASN A 4 -13.30 -37.68 31.19
CA ASN A 4 -12.04 -36.96 31.03
C ASN A 4 -12.25 -35.80 30.05
N THR A 5 -12.35 -34.60 30.61
CA THR A 5 -12.04 -33.33 29.96
C THR A 5 -10.58 -33.02 30.21
N SER A 6 -9.77 -32.95 29.15
CA SER A 6 -8.37 -32.55 29.23
C SER A 6 -8.24 -31.04 29.07
N ASN A 7 -7.91 -30.36 30.16
CA ASN A 7 -7.29 -29.04 30.15
C ASN A 7 -5.81 -29.20 29.76
N LEU A 8 -5.35 -28.47 28.76
CA LEU A 8 -3.92 -28.30 28.47
C LEU A 8 -3.47 -26.97 29.09
N VAL A 9 -2.77 -27.10 30.21
CA VAL A 9 -2.07 -26.03 30.92
C VAL A 9 -0.65 -25.97 30.37
N LEU A 10 -0.23 -24.78 29.93
CA LEU A 10 1.14 -24.46 29.55
C LEU A 10 2.05 -24.56 30.78
N ASN A 11 3.02 -25.48 30.72
CA ASN A 11 4.03 -25.69 31.74
C ASN A 11 5.40 -25.29 31.19
N ASN A 12 6.09 -24.42 31.93
CA ASN A 12 7.53 -24.42 32.24
C ASN A 12 8.19 -23.03 32.12
N CYS A 13 8.06 -22.23 33.18
CA CYS A 13 9.14 -21.35 33.62
C CYS A 13 9.77 -21.97 34.87
N LEU A 14 11.04 -22.34 34.79
CA LEU A 14 11.84 -22.81 35.92
C LEU A 14 12.36 -21.57 36.68
N LEU A 15 11.96 -21.41 37.93
CA LEU A 15 12.60 -20.50 38.88
C LEU A 15 13.77 -21.26 39.52
N VAL A 16 14.97 -20.70 39.44
CA VAL A 16 16.14 -21.17 40.20
C VAL A 16 16.48 -20.09 41.22
N GLU A 17 16.27 -20.40 42.50
CA GLU A 17 16.80 -19.67 43.64
C GLU A 17 18.29 -20.02 43.78
N HIS A 18 19.13 -19.03 44.11
CA HIS A 18 20.51 -19.25 44.52
C HIS A 18 20.75 -18.64 45.90
N ASP A 19 21.22 -19.49 46.81
CA ASP A 19 21.66 -19.14 48.17
C ASP A 19 22.91 -18.26 48.18
N VAL A 20 22.93 -17.33 49.14
CA VAL A 20 24.04 -16.42 49.44
C VAL A 20 25.09 -17.16 50.27
N ALA A 21 26.36 -17.07 49.87
CA ALA A 21 27.50 -17.37 50.74
C ALA A 21 28.55 -16.23 50.64
N GLU A 22 28.89 -15.68 51.80
CA GLU A 22 29.92 -14.64 51.98
C GLU A 22 31.33 -15.17 51.71
N GLY A 23 32.16 -14.36 51.05
CA GLY A 23 33.58 -14.64 50.85
C GLY A 23 34.33 -13.40 50.36
N SER A 24 35.14 -12.84 51.27
CA SER A 24 36.01 -11.67 51.09
C SER A 24 37.06 -11.84 49.99
N GLY A 25 37.22 -10.83 49.14
CA GLY A 25 38.36 -10.69 48.23
C GLY A 25 38.27 -9.42 47.41
N GLU A 26 38.98 -8.37 47.84
CA GLU A 26 39.20 -7.17 47.03
C GLU A 26 40.00 -7.52 45.77
N SER A 27 39.43 -7.24 44.60
CA SER A 27 40.19 -7.07 43.36
C SER A 27 39.51 -6.02 42.49
N SER A 28 40.20 -4.89 42.34
CA SER A 28 39.89 -3.80 41.45
C SER A 28 39.82 -4.28 40.00
N TYR A 29 38.61 -4.34 39.44
CA TYR A 29 38.41 -4.29 38.00
C TYR A 29 37.51 -3.10 37.67
N ALA A 30 38.11 -2.17 36.93
CA ALA A 30 37.50 -0.95 36.47
C ALA A 30 36.16 -1.22 35.76
N SER A 31 35.18 -0.39 36.12
CA SER A 31 33.95 -0.13 35.40
C SER A 31 34.21 -0.04 33.89
N CYS A 32 33.83 -1.07 33.14
CA CYS A 32 33.42 -0.89 31.76
C CYS A 32 31.90 -0.88 31.77
N CYS A 33 31.32 0.30 32.01
CA CYS A 33 29.97 0.57 31.55
C CYS A 33 30.01 0.38 30.03
N HIS A 34 29.61 -0.78 29.53
CA HIS A 34 28.96 -0.79 28.24
C HIS A 34 27.64 -0.05 28.45
N GLU A 35 27.67 1.26 28.22
CA GLU A 35 26.48 1.98 27.76
C GLU A 35 25.97 1.16 26.58
N LYS A 36 24.98 0.30 26.83
CA LYS A 36 24.10 -0.12 25.76
C LYS A 36 23.42 1.18 25.35
N ASP A 37 23.84 1.72 24.23
CA ASP A 37 23.03 2.65 23.44
C ASP A 37 21.68 1.96 23.24
N ILE A 38 20.76 2.17 24.18
CA ILE A 38 19.34 2.02 23.90
C ILE A 38 19.09 3.16 22.93
N ASP A 39 19.04 2.81 21.65
CA ASP A 39 18.67 3.70 20.56
C ASP A 39 17.28 4.28 20.87
N ASP A 40 17.27 5.37 21.65
CA ASP A 40 16.06 6.05 22.11
C ASP A 40 15.50 6.89 20.96
N ARG A 41 15.04 6.19 19.91
CA ARG A 41 14.34 6.75 18.74
C ARG A 41 12.93 7.16 19.12
N GLU A 42 12.84 8.06 20.10
CA GLU A 42 11.57 8.50 20.68
C GLU A 42 10.66 9.13 19.62
N GLY A 43 11.23 9.80 18.61
CA GLY A 43 10.48 10.36 17.50
C GLY A 43 9.84 9.27 16.65
N LEU A 44 10.60 8.22 16.31
CA LEU A 44 10.06 7.09 15.55
C LEU A 44 9.07 6.25 16.37
N ARG A 45 9.21 6.21 17.69
CA ARG A 45 8.18 5.60 18.55
C ARG A 45 6.83 6.30 18.45
N ILE A 46 6.83 7.64 18.33
CA ILE A 46 5.62 8.41 18.06
C ILE A 46 5.02 8.02 16.71
N LEU A 47 5.85 7.88 15.68
CA LEU A 47 5.39 7.45 14.36
C LEU A 47 4.72 6.07 14.41
N TYR A 48 5.41 5.08 14.96
CA TYR A 48 4.94 3.70 15.08
C TYR A 48 3.64 3.59 15.87
N ASN A 49 3.50 4.33 16.98
CA ASN A 49 2.29 4.31 17.80
C ASN A 49 1.06 4.92 17.09
N ASN A 50 1.26 5.65 15.98
CA ASN A 50 0.19 6.24 15.20
C ASN A 50 0.04 5.59 13.80
N SER A 51 0.93 4.68 13.40
CA SER A 51 0.81 3.91 12.18
C SER A 51 -0.21 2.76 12.34
N ASP A 52 -0.64 2.17 11.23
CA ASP A 52 -1.42 0.94 11.23
C ASP A 52 -0.63 -0.21 10.60
N PRO A 53 0.07 -1.04 11.40
CA PRO A 53 0.82 -2.18 10.88
C PRO A 53 -0.06 -3.23 10.18
N ARG A 54 -1.39 -3.19 10.37
CA ARG A 54 -2.34 -4.07 9.66
C ARG A 54 -2.55 -3.67 8.19
N ALA A 55 -2.13 -2.47 7.80
CA ALA A 55 -2.23 -2.01 6.42
C ALA A 55 -1.05 -2.47 5.54
N ALA A 56 -0.03 -3.11 6.11
CA ALA A 56 1.08 -3.68 5.35
C ALA A 56 0.64 -4.93 4.55
N TYR A 57 1.25 -5.14 3.39
CA TYR A 57 0.96 -6.26 2.47
C TYR A 57 1.23 -7.64 3.07
N ASP A 58 2.15 -7.71 4.02
CA ASP A 58 2.64 -8.91 4.72
C ASP A 58 2.07 -9.02 6.16
N SER A 59 1.07 -8.21 6.49
CA SER A 59 0.43 -8.27 7.80
C SER A 59 -0.49 -9.49 7.93
N ALA A 60 -0.60 -10.04 9.14
CA ALA A 60 -1.55 -11.11 9.44
C ALA A 60 -3.02 -10.70 9.16
N ALA A 61 -3.34 -9.41 9.33
CA ALA A 61 -4.65 -8.88 8.96
C ALA A 61 -4.90 -8.98 7.46
N ARG A 62 -3.88 -8.69 6.64
CA ARG A 62 -3.96 -8.83 5.19
C ARG A 62 -4.15 -10.29 4.78
N GLU A 63 -3.41 -11.24 5.36
CA GLU A 63 -3.60 -12.67 5.09
C GLU A 63 -5.03 -13.15 5.33
N LEU A 64 -5.67 -12.67 6.41
CA LEU A 64 -7.07 -12.96 6.70
C LEU A 64 -8.00 -12.34 5.65
N ASP A 65 -7.78 -11.07 5.29
CA ASP A 65 -8.57 -10.37 4.27
C ASP A 65 -8.48 -11.09 2.91
N LEU A 66 -7.32 -11.64 2.54
CA LEU A 66 -7.11 -12.39 1.29
C LEU A 66 -8.02 -13.62 1.17
N GLY A 67 -8.45 -14.22 2.28
CA GLY A 67 -9.40 -15.34 2.29
C GLY A 67 -10.80 -14.96 1.82
N SER A 68 -11.15 -13.68 1.85
CA SER A 68 -12.49 -13.15 1.55
C SER A 68 -12.61 -12.39 0.23
N ILE A 69 -11.48 -12.13 -0.46
CA ILE A 69 -11.47 -11.42 -1.74
C ILE A 69 -11.41 -12.42 -2.91
N PRO A 70 -11.99 -12.07 -4.09
CA PRO A 70 -11.84 -12.87 -5.30
C PRO A 70 -10.38 -13.08 -5.67
N LYS A 71 -10.03 -14.32 -6.00
CA LYS A 71 -8.72 -14.68 -6.51
C LYS A 71 -8.72 -14.64 -8.04
N THR A 72 -7.65 -14.06 -8.58
CA THR A 72 -7.38 -13.94 -10.00
C THR A 72 -5.98 -14.47 -10.33
N ASP A 73 -5.76 -14.82 -11.59
CA ASP A 73 -4.54 -15.41 -12.14
C ASP A 73 -3.93 -14.57 -13.28
N HIS A 74 -4.08 -13.24 -13.23
CA HIS A 74 -3.59 -12.35 -14.30
C HIS A 74 -2.07 -12.15 -14.27
N GLU A 75 -1.34 -13.20 -14.63
CA GLU A 75 0.11 -13.16 -14.78
C GLU A 75 0.57 -12.09 -15.78
N ASP A 76 -0.17 -11.88 -16.87
CA ASP A 76 0.12 -10.86 -17.87
C ASP A 76 0.13 -9.45 -17.27
N PHE A 77 -0.87 -9.13 -16.44
CA PHE A 77 -0.92 -7.83 -15.78
C PHE A 77 0.22 -7.68 -14.78
N VAL A 78 0.51 -8.73 -14.00
CA VAL A 78 1.61 -8.69 -13.03
C VAL A 78 2.95 -8.49 -13.75
N ALA A 79 3.15 -9.10 -14.93
CA ALA A 79 4.32 -8.87 -15.76
C ALA A 79 4.40 -7.44 -16.30
N GLU A 80 3.28 -6.87 -16.76
CA GLU A 80 3.19 -5.47 -17.18
C GLU A 80 3.47 -4.50 -16.02
N PHE A 81 2.93 -4.80 -14.83
CA PHE A 81 3.18 -4.05 -13.62
C PHE A 81 4.67 -4.02 -13.26
N VAL A 82 5.34 -5.19 -13.27
CA VAL A 82 6.79 -5.28 -13.03
C VAL A 82 7.56 -4.51 -14.10
N ALA A 83 7.15 -4.57 -15.37
CA ALA A 83 7.80 -3.76 -16.40
C ALA A 83 7.66 -2.25 -16.10
N TRP A 84 6.48 -1.80 -15.65
CA TRP A 84 6.22 -0.42 -15.28
C TRP A 84 7.07 0.07 -14.09
N THR A 85 7.39 -0.78 -13.11
CA THR A 85 8.23 -0.37 -11.97
C THR A 85 9.64 0.06 -12.37
N HIS A 86 10.09 -0.29 -13.57
CA HIS A 86 11.40 0.07 -14.10
C HIS A 86 11.38 1.16 -15.17
N GLN A 87 10.20 1.72 -15.51
CA GLN A 87 10.09 2.81 -16.47
C GLN A 87 10.53 4.16 -15.86
N THR A 88 10.56 5.24 -16.63
CA THR A 88 10.95 6.60 -16.18
C THR A 88 9.90 7.68 -16.45
N ASP A 89 8.74 7.28 -16.97
CA ASP A 89 7.71 8.16 -17.51
C ASP A 89 6.75 8.70 -16.43
N SER A 90 5.75 7.91 -16.03
CA SER A 90 4.73 8.28 -15.08
C SER A 90 5.04 7.63 -13.74
N PRO A 91 5.33 8.41 -12.68
CA PRO A 91 5.60 7.88 -11.35
C PRO A 91 4.33 7.37 -10.66
N VAL A 92 3.14 7.58 -11.24
CA VAL A 92 1.87 7.11 -10.69
C VAL A 92 1.13 6.23 -11.70
N LEU A 93 0.76 5.03 -11.24
CA LEU A 93 -0.13 4.09 -11.92
C LEU A 93 -1.43 3.99 -11.12
N ARG A 94 -2.56 4.32 -11.74
CA ARG A 94 -3.89 4.09 -11.20
C ARG A 94 -4.50 2.87 -11.86
N LEU A 95 -4.85 1.87 -11.06
CA LEU A 95 -5.66 0.73 -11.51
C LEU A 95 -7.10 0.92 -11.03
N ASN A 96 -8.02 0.95 -12.00
CA ASN A 96 -9.45 1.05 -11.76
C ASN A 96 -10.15 -0.28 -12.01
N GLY A 97 -10.72 -0.87 -10.97
CA GLY A 97 -11.57 -2.04 -11.10
C GLY A 97 -11.98 -2.66 -9.76
N PRO A 98 -12.68 -3.81 -9.81
CA PRO A 98 -13.17 -4.48 -8.62
C PRO A 98 -12.01 -4.96 -7.73
N ARG A 99 -12.24 -4.95 -6.40
CA ARG A 99 -11.27 -5.42 -5.41
C ARG A 99 -11.00 -6.91 -5.59
N SER A 100 -9.72 -7.29 -5.75
CA SER A 100 -9.24 -8.66 -5.95
C SER A 100 -7.87 -8.86 -5.31
N ASN A 101 -7.28 -10.06 -5.39
CA ASN A 101 -5.91 -10.30 -4.96
C ASN A 101 -4.83 -9.70 -5.88
N LEU A 102 -5.19 -8.91 -6.90
CA LEU A 102 -4.21 -8.41 -7.88
C LEU A 102 -3.14 -7.51 -7.25
N ALA A 103 -3.52 -6.59 -6.36
CA ALA A 103 -2.56 -5.74 -5.65
C ALA A 103 -1.62 -6.56 -4.76
N GLN A 104 -2.12 -7.66 -4.20
CA GLN A 104 -1.31 -8.62 -3.43
C GLN A 104 -0.27 -9.29 -4.33
N LEU A 105 -0.69 -9.84 -5.47
CA LEU A 105 0.20 -10.50 -6.42
C LEU A 105 1.29 -9.55 -6.91
N CYS A 106 0.93 -8.29 -7.19
CA CYS A 106 1.88 -7.24 -7.53
C CYS A 106 2.89 -7.01 -6.39
N ALA A 107 2.43 -6.84 -5.15
CA ALA A 107 3.30 -6.61 -3.99
C ALA A 107 4.29 -7.76 -3.76
N GLU A 108 3.81 -9.02 -3.82
CA GLU A 108 4.64 -10.22 -3.69
C GLU A 108 5.68 -10.31 -4.81
N LYS A 109 5.32 -9.89 -6.03
CA LYS A 109 6.24 -9.93 -7.17
C LYS A 109 7.36 -8.91 -7.10
N VAL A 110 7.12 -7.76 -6.45
CA VAL A 110 8.09 -6.64 -6.32
C VAL A 110 8.57 -6.45 -4.88
N GLN A 111 8.54 -7.49 -4.05
CA GLN A 111 8.88 -7.40 -2.61
C GLN A 111 10.26 -6.78 -2.33
N GLU A 112 11.22 -6.93 -3.25
CA GLU A 112 12.58 -6.38 -3.12
C GLU A 112 12.63 -4.88 -3.46
N GLU A 113 11.75 -4.42 -4.34
CA GLU A 113 11.57 -3.03 -4.74
C GLU A 113 10.50 -2.31 -3.91
N LEU A 114 9.69 -3.03 -3.12
CA LEU A 114 8.62 -2.47 -2.32
C LEU A 114 9.19 -1.66 -1.14
N ALA A 115 8.92 -0.37 -1.16
CA ALA A 115 9.33 0.60 -0.15
C ALA A 115 8.27 0.75 0.96
N ALA A 116 7.01 0.70 0.57
CA ALA A 116 5.89 0.73 1.50
C ALA A 116 4.61 0.19 0.85
N SER A 117 3.66 -0.18 1.68
CA SER A 117 2.32 -0.57 1.24
C SER A 117 1.24 -0.08 2.20
N PHE A 118 0.07 0.23 1.65
CA PHE A 118 -1.12 0.57 2.43
C PHE A 118 -2.36 -0.08 1.82
N PHE A 119 -2.80 -1.16 2.44
CA PHE A 119 -4.01 -1.90 2.11
C PHE A 119 -5.09 -1.53 3.12
N TYR A 120 -6.16 -0.84 2.69
CA TYR A 120 -7.26 -0.50 3.60
C TYR A 120 -7.86 -1.79 4.21
N PRO A 121 -7.70 -2.00 5.54
CA PRO A 121 -8.18 -3.22 6.17
C PRO A 121 -9.70 -3.27 6.16
N GLN A 122 -10.30 -4.43 5.92
CA GLN A 122 -11.77 -4.54 5.91
C GLN A 122 -12.41 -4.15 7.26
N SER A 123 -11.67 -4.35 8.36
CA SER A 123 -12.08 -3.99 9.72
C SER A 123 -12.09 -2.48 10.00
N GLN A 124 -11.48 -1.67 9.13
CA GLN A 124 -11.36 -0.21 9.29
C GLN A 124 -12.21 0.61 8.30
N ARG A 125 -13.19 -0.01 7.63
CA ARG A 125 -14.08 0.65 6.66
C ARG A 125 -14.81 1.92 7.16
N ALA A 126 -14.66 2.30 8.43
CA ALA A 126 -15.32 3.43 9.06
C ALA A 126 -14.38 4.53 9.63
N ASP A 127 -13.05 4.35 9.68
CA ASP A 127 -12.18 5.23 10.49
C ASP A 127 -10.94 5.83 9.78
N ASP A 128 -10.31 6.74 10.52
CA ASP A 128 -9.42 7.86 10.18
C ASP A 128 -8.43 7.68 9.00
N PRO A 129 -8.57 8.45 7.90
CA PRO A 129 -7.61 8.46 6.79
C PRO A 129 -6.21 8.98 7.19
N SER A 130 -6.05 9.58 8.37
CA SER A 130 -4.78 10.18 8.83
C SER A 130 -3.64 9.16 8.94
N GLN A 131 -3.92 7.86 9.00
CA GLN A 131 -2.89 6.84 9.19
C GLN A 131 -2.11 6.50 7.92
N ILE A 132 -2.60 6.84 6.72
CA ILE A 132 -1.96 6.39 5.47
C ILE A 132 -0.52 6.88 5.33
N PHE A 133 -0.28 8.19 5.46
CA PHE A 133 1.06 8.75 5.29
C PHE A 133 1.96 8.49 6.48
N ILE A 134 1.39 8.32 7.67
CA ILE A 134 2.13 7.89 8.88
C ILE A 134 2.64 6.47 8.68
N THR A 135 1.79 5.57 8.20
CA THR A 135 2.11 4.14 7.97
C THR A 135 3.12 3.96 6.85
N ILE A 136 3.00 4.74 5.77
CA ILE A 136 4.00 4.76 4.70
C ILE A 136 5.33 5.29 5.22
N ALA A 137 5.33 6.39 5.98
CA ALA A 137 6.56 6.94 6.57
C ALA A 137 7.23 5.94 7.54
N ASP A 138 6.45 5.22 8.33
CA ASP A 138 6.94 4.18 9.25
C ASP A 138 7.66 3.06 8.49
N GLN A 139 7.06 2.54 7.42
CA GLN A 139 7.69 1.54 6.54
C GLN A 139 8.94 2.08 5.82
N LEU A 140 8.93 3.33 5.36
CA LEU A 140 10.14 3.93 4.78
C LEU A 140 11.28 4.02 5.80
N ALA A 141 10.97 4.31 7.06
CA ALA A 141 11.95 4.43 8.15
C ALA A 141 12.57 3.07 8.54
N THR A 142 11.90 1.95 8.28
CA THR A 142 12.51 0.62 8.52
C THR A 142 13.55 0.26 7.45
N HIS A 143 13.40 0.78 6.23
CA HIS A 143 14.24 0.41 5.09
C HIS A 143 15.32 1.43 4.72
N ILE A 144 15.15 2.70 5.11
CA ILE A 144 16.04 3.80 4.75
C ILE A 144 16.61 4.44 6.04
N PRO A 145 17.78 3.99 6.53
CA PRO A 145 18.32 4.46 7.81
C PRO A 145 18.57 5.97 7.87
N SER A 146 19.00 6.58 6.76
CA SER A 146 19.25 8.02 6.66
C SER A 146 17.95 8.83 6.80
N TYR A 147 16.85 8.35 6.21
CA TYR A 147 15.51 8.90 6.37
C TYR A 147 14.97 8.73 7.79
N ALA A 148 15.19 7.55 8.38
CA ALA A 148 14.80 7.27 9.77
C ALA A 148 15.42 8.30 10.75
N ASN A 149 16.69 8.65 10.56
CA ASN A 149 17.37 9.64 11.40
C ASN A 149 16.76 11.05 11.28
N ILE A 150 16.42 11.48 10.05
CA ILE A 150 15.76 12.77 9.82
C ILE A 150 14.39 12.79 10.49
N LEU A 151 13.62 11.71 10.30
CA LEU A 151 12.26 11.63 10.78
C LEU A 151 12.19 11.54 12.31
N ASP A 152 13.11 10.80 12.94
CA ASP A 152 13.25 10.74 14.40
C ASP A 152 13.47 12.14 15.00
N ALA A 153 14.46 12.88 14.49
CA ALA A 153 14.76 14.23 14.96
C ALA A 153 13.58 15.19 14.73
N LYS A 154 12.89 15.06 13.59
CA LYS A 154 11.71 15.88 13.26
C LYS A 154 10.55 15.61 14.22
N LEU A 155 10.25 14.35 14.53
CA LEU A 155 9.14 13.98 15.39
C LEU A 155 9.41 14.23 16.88
N ARG A 156 10.66 14.14 17.33
CA ARG A 156 11.05 14.62 18.68
C ARG A 156 10.77 16.11 18.86
N ARG A 157 10.98 16.91 17.81
CA ARG A 157 10.74 18.36 17.85
C ARG A 157 9.28 18.73 17.61
N TYR A 158 8.58 17.99 16.75
CA TYR A 158 7.22 18.28 16.32
C TYR A 158 6.33 17.03 16.41
N PRO A 159 6.03 16.54 17.63
CA PRO A 159 5.29 15.30 17.83
C PRO A 159 3.88 15.34 17.25
N ALA A 160 3.25 16.53 17.20
CA ALA A 160 1.92 16.72 16.65
C ALA A 160 1.83 16.58 15.12
N LEU A 161 2.92 16.29 14.41
CA LEU A 161 2.89 16.06 12.95
C LEU A 161 1.98 14.89 12.56
N VAL A 162 1.92 13.83 13.39
CA VAL A 162 1.05 12.67 13.17
C VAL A 162 -0.44 13.02 13.24
N THR A 163 -0.82 14.16 13.83
CA THR A 163 -2.23 14.59 13.90
C THR A 163 -2.54 15.77 12.97
N LYS A 164 -1.65 16.12 12.03
CA LYS A 164 -1.89 17.21 11.06
C LYS A 164 -2.73 16.74 9.89
N SER A 165 -3.15 17.69 9.05
CA SER A 165 -3.85 17.38 7.81
C SER A 165 -3.00 16.47 6.90
N LEU A 166 -3.67 15.71 6.03
CA LEU A 166 -3.05 14.76 5.11
C LEU A 166 -1.97 15.43 4.25
N LYS A 167 -2.23 16.63 3.73
CA LYS A 167 -1.23 17.39 2.96
C LYS A 167 0.02 17.73 3.79
N VAL A 168 -0.15 18.10 5.07
CA VAL A 168 0.97 18.40 5.97
C VAL A 168 1.72 17.14 6.34
N GLN A 169 1.02 16.04 6.65
CA GLN A 169 1.65 14.75 6.90
C GLN A 169 2.48 14.29 5.70
N PHE A 170 1.92 14.29 4.49
CA PHE A 170 2.67 13.91 3.28
C PHE A 170 3.92 14.77 3.12
N ARG A 171 3.75 16.10 3.20
CA ARG A 171 4.86 17.03 3.01
C ARG A 171 5.96 16.83 4.04
N GLU A 172 5.60 16.77 5.32
CA GLU A 172 6.57 16.80 6.41
C GLU A 172 7.15 15.44 6.75
N LEU A 173 6.38 14.36 6.58
CA LEU A 173 6.82 13.01 6.89
C LEU A 173 7.44 12.32 5.67
N ILE A 174 6.99 12.58 4.44
CA ILE A 174 7.47 11.88 3.24
C ILE A 174 8.30 12.80 2.35
N PHE A 175 7.71 13.85 1.81
CA PHE A 175 8.35 14.66 0.76
C PHE A 175 9.62 15.37 1.25
N ALA A 176 9.52 16.23 2.26
CA ALA A 176 10.63 17.08 2.70
C ALA A 176 11.85 16.29 3.22
N PRO A 177 11.68 15.22 4.04
CA PRO A 177 12.82 14.40 4.45
C PRO A 177 13.54 13.70 3.27
N ILE A 178 12.77 13.25 2.28
CA ILE A 178 13.33 12.56 1.11
C ILE A 178 14.01 13.57 0.17
N GLU A 179 13.40 14.74 -0.05
CA GLU A 179 14.01 15.84 -0.79
C GLU A 179 15.34 16.28 -0.18
N GLU A 180 15.41 16.37 1.16
CA GLU A 180 16.66 16.70 1.87
C GLU A 180 17.77 15.65 1.62
N LEU A 181 17.41 14.37 1.55
CA LEU A 181 18.36 13.29 1.28
C LEU A 181 18.84 13.29 -0.18
N LEU A 182 17.93 13.50 -1.12
CA LEU A 182 18.29 13.64 -2.54
C LEU A 182 19.24 14.83 -2.76
N ALA A 183 18.99 15.96 -2.09
CA ALA A 183 19.87 17.13 -2.15
C ALA A 183 21.27 16.86 -1.57
N LYS A 184 21.40 15.87 -0.68
CA LYS A 184 22.67 15.39 -0.11
C LYS A 184 23.32 14.27 -0.95
N GLY A 185 22.69 13.85 -2.05
CA GLY A 185 23.20 12.79 -2.93
C GLY A 185 22.96 11.37 -2.40
N ASP A 186 22.02 11.18 -1.47
CA ASP A 186 21.58 9.84 -1.04
C ASP A 186 20.79 9.16 -2.17
N ASP A 187 21.08 7.89 -2.45
CA ASP A 187 20.40 7.11 -3.50
C ASP A 187 19.10 6.45 -3.02
N LEU A 188 18.83 6.49 -1.71
CA LEU A 188 17.64 5.93 -1.04
C LEU A 188 17.43 4.44 -1.32
N GLY A 189 18.48 3.71 -1.72
CA GLY A 189 18.44 2.28 -2.04
C GLY A 189 17.56 1.89 -3.23
N SER A 190 17.34 0.58 -3.42
CA SER A 190 16.57 0.00 -4.54
C SER A 190 15.06 0.00 -4.33
N ARG A 191 14.59 0.18 -3.09
CA ARG A 191 13.16 0.13 -2.74
C ARG A 191 12.47 1.42 -3.16
N LYS A 192 11.75 1.38 -4.29
CA LYS A 192 11.11 2.55 -4.91
C LYS A 192 9.60 2.41 -5.10
N VAL A 193 9.00 1.25 -4.89
CA VAL A 193 7.57 1.03 -5.18
C VAL A 193 6.72 1.25 -3.93
N ILE A 194 5.63 2.00 -4.07
CA ILE A 194 4.61 2.17 -3.02
C ILE A 194 3.26 1.72 -3.56
N ILE A 195 2.64 0.76 -2.89
CA ILE A 195 1.32 0.23 -3.28
C ILE A 195 0.26 0.72 -2.32
N VAL A 196 -0.83 1.29 -2.84
CA VAL A 196 -2.01 1.68 -2.07
C VAL A 196 -3.22 0.97 -2.66
N GLU A 197 -3.91 0.13 -1.89
CA GLU A 197 -5.12 -0.57 -2.34
C GLU A 197 -6.35 -0.12 -1.57
N ALA A 198 -7.47 -0.05 -2.29
CA ALA A 198 -8.81 0.15 -1.77
C ALA A 198 -8.99 1.53 -1.10
N ILE A 199 -8.39 2.57 -1.69
CA ILE A 199 -8.60 3.96 -1.27
C ILE A 199 -10.08 4.36 -1.32
N ASP A 200 -10.86 3.72 -2.18
CA ASP A 200 -12.32 3.89 -2.27
C ASP A 200 -13.07 3.44 -1.01
N GLU A 201 -12.50 2.57 -0.17
CA GLU A 201 -13.09 2.18 1.13
C GLU A 201 -13.02 3.32 2.16
N CYS A 202 -12.23 4.37 1.92
CA CYS A 202 -12.28 5.58 2.74
C CYS A 202 -13.61 6.32 2.50
N VAL A 203 -14.49 6.30 3.50
CA VAL A 203 -15.83 6.90 3.43
C VAL A 203 -15.77 8.43 3.22
N ASN A 204 -14.71 9.08 3.68
CA ASN A 204 -14.52 10.51 3.51
C ASN A 204 -13.96 10.84 2.11
N VAL A 205 -14.86 11.20 1.20
CA VAL A 205 -14.52 11.59 -0.18
C VAL A 205 -13.47 12.72 -0.23
N HIS A 206 -13.57 13.71 0.67
CA HIS A 206 -12.62 14.80 0.71
C HIS A 206 -11.22 14.30 1.05
N ALA A 207 -11.10 13.41 2.04
CA ALA A 207 -9.83 12.79 2.40
C ALA A 207 -9.25 11.94 1.26
N ARG A 208 -10.07 11.17 0.53
CA ARG A 208 -9.62 10.44 -0.67
C ARG A 208 -9.00 11.39 -1.71
N CYS A 209 -9.69 12.48 -2.01
CA CYS A 209 -9.20 13.50 -2.93
C CYS A 209 -7.91 14.16 -2.42
N GLU A 210 -7.81 14.47 -1.12
CA GLU A 210 -6.60 15.04 -0.52
C GLU A 210 -5.39 14.08 -0.61
N ILE A 211 -5.60 12.78 -0.34
CA ILE A 211 -4.56 11.76 -0.45
C ILE A 211 -4.02 11.71 -1.88
N LEU A 212 -4.91 11.59 -2.87
CA LEU A 212 -4.53 11.49 -4.27
C LEU A 212 -3.88 12.79 -4.78
N ALA A 213 -4.42 13.94 -4.39
CA ALA A 213 -3.85 15.23 -4.73
C ALA A 213 -2.42 15.37 -4.18
N ALA A 214 -2.18 14.95 -2.93
CA ALA A 214 -0.85 14.98 -2.34
C ALA A 214 0.12 14.06 -3.09
N ILE A 215 -0.27 12.82 -3.38
CA ILE A 215 0.56 11.87 -4.14
C ILE A 215 0.94 12.47 -5.50
N LEU A 216 -0.04 12.96 -6.27
CA LEU A 216 0.18 13.51 -7.61
C LEU A 216 0.97 14.82 -7.62
N GLU A 217 0.81 15.66 -6.59
CA GLU A 217 1.53 16.93 -6.47
C GLU A 217 3.04 16.71 -6.27
N PHE A 218 3.42 15.68 -5.53
CA PHE A 218 4.80 15.48 -5.09
C PHE A 218 5.53 14.31 -5.75
N SER A 219 4.83 13.37 -6.39
CA SER A 219 5.44 12.14 -6.94
C SER A 219 6.54 12.40 -7.97
N CYS A 220 6.41 13.45 -8.81
CA CYS A 220 7.40 13.74 -9.85
C CYS A 220 8.76 14.22 -9.30
N ALA A 221 8.80 14.65 -8.05
CA ALA A 221 10.02 15.12 -7.39
C ALA A 221 10.65 14.06 -6.46
N LEU A 222 10.01 12.89 -6.32
CA LEU A 222 10.48 11.79 -5.49
C LEU A 222 10.83 10.58 -6.36
N PRO A 223 11.75 9.71 -5.92
CA PRO A 223 12.12 8.53 -6.68
C PRO A 223 11.12 7.38 -6.52
N PHE A 224 9.95 7.63 -5.90
CA PHE A 224 8.96 6.60 -5.63
C PHE A 224 7.96 6.46 -6.77
N ARG A 225 7.62 5.21 -7.08
CA ARG A 225 6.57 4.82 -8.01
C ARG A 225 5.34 4.36 -7.24
N TRP A 226 4.23 5.07 -7.41
CA TRP A 226 2.97 4.85 -6.70
C TRP A 226 2.01 4.04 -7.55
N ALA A 227 1.59 2.88 -7.06
CA ALA A 227 0.55 2.07 -7.66
C ALA A 227 -0.71 2.12 -6.79
N ILE A 228 -1.79 2.67 -7.33
CA ILE A 228 -3.02 2.92 -6.59
C ILE A 228 -4.13 2.04 -7.16
N PHE A 229 -4.58 1.06 -6.39
CA PHE A 229 -5.64 0.13 -6.75
C PHE A 229 -6.96 0.58 -6.12
N GLY A 230 -8.06 0.51 -6.86
CA GLY A 230 -9.37 0.78 -6.30
C GLY A 230 -10.47 0.87 -7.34
N GLN A 231 -11.69 1.10 -6.87
CA GLN A 231 -12.84 1.23 -7.75
C GLN A 231 -12.89 2.62 -8.42
N PRO A 232 -13.55 2.73 -9.59
CA PRO A 232 -13.88 4.02 -10.17
C PRO A 232 -14.71 4.87 -9.21
N ASP A 233 -14.30 6.12 -9.01
CA ASP A 233 -15.04 7.10 -8.19
C ASP A 233 -15.13 8.43 -8.96
N SER A 234 -16.34 8.84 -9.32
CA SER A 234 -16.57 10.07 -10.11
C SER A 234 -15.87 11.32 -9.58
N GLN A 235 -15.76 11.48 -8.25
CA GLN A 235 -15.12 12.66 -7.64
C GLN A 235 -13.59 12.56 -7.76
N VAL A 236 -13.05 11.37 -7.59
CA VAL A 236 -11.63 11.07 -7.84
C VAL A 236 -11.31 11.23 -9.33
N GLU A 237 -12.12 10.68 -10.23
CA GLU A 237 -11.90 10.80 -11.68
C GLU A 237 -11.90 12.26 -12.15
N ALA A 238 -12.77 13.10 -11.57
CA ALA A 238 -12.76 14.53 -11.83
C ALA A 238 -11.45 15.21 -11.39
N LEU A 239 -10.88 14.80 -10.24
CA LEU A 239 -9.58 15.28 -9.76
C LEU A 239 -8.41 14.80 -10.63
N LEU A 240 -8.48 13.56 -11.13
CA LEU A 240 -7.44 12.95 -11.97
C LEU A 240 -7.43 13.54 -13.39
N LYS A 241 -8.54 14.14 -13.85
CA LYS A 241 -8.66 14.71 -15.18
C LYS A 241 -7.56 15.76 -15.45
N GLY A 242 -6.78 15.54 -16.51
CA GLY A 242 -5.70 16.45 -16.93
C GLY A 242 -4.42 16.36 -16.09
N ARG A 243 -4.31 15.39 -15.18
CA ARG A 243 -3.09 15.11 -14.42
C ARG A 243 -2.20 14.11 -15.16
N SER A 244 -0.90 14.17 -14.90
CA SER A 244 0.06 13.21 -15.44
C SER A 244 0.06 11.94 -14.57
N LEU A 245 -0.66 10.91 -15.02
CA LEU A 245 -0.63 9.57 -14.46
C LEU A 245 -0.92 8.53 -15.56
N THR A 246 -0.52 7.28 -15.33
CA THR A 246 -0.94 6.14 -16.16
C THR A 246 -2.19 5.54 -15.54
N MET A 247 -3.26 5.39 -16.33
CA MET A 247 -4.51 4.80 -15.85
C MET A 247 -4.83 3.53 -16.62
N VAL A 248 -5.03 2.44 -15.88
CA VAL A 248 -5.37 1.12 -16.41
C VAL A 248 -6.72 0.69 -15.82
N SER A 249 -7.65 0.27 -16.67
CA SER A 249 -8.94 -0.27 -16.24
C SER A 249 -8.89 -1.79 -16.26
N CYS A 250 -9.20 -2.44 -15.14
CA CYS A 250 -9.11 -3.87 -14.95
C CYS A 250 -10.49 -4.53 -14.79
N TRP A 251 -11.53 -4.02 -15.46
CA TRP A 251 -12.91 -4.56 -15.36
C TRP A 251 -13.05 -6.04 -15.78
N ASN A 252 -12.07 -6.59 -16.50
CA ASN A 252 -12.01 -8.00 -16.86
C ASN A 252 -11.44 -8.89 -15.72
N VAL A 253 -11.06 -8.32 -14.57
CA VAL A 253 -10.35 -9.00 -13.45
C VAL A 253 -11.24 -9.73 -12.44
N CYS A 254 -12.56 -9.56 -12.52
CA CYS A 254 -13.50 -10.27 -11.63
C CYS A 254 -14.53 -11.15 -12.34
N HIS A 255 -14.26 -11.59 -13.57
CA HIS A 255 -15.09 -12.61 -14.21
C HIS A 255 -14.45 -14.01 -14.08
N SER A 256 -14.25 -14.48 -12.86
CA SER A 256 -14.58 -15.87 -12.57
C SER A 256 -16.08 -15.93 -12.23
N ALA A 257 -16.92 -15.60 -13.23
CA ALA A 257 -18.30 -16.06 -13.17
C ALA A 257 -18.25 -17.59 -13.13
N PRO A 258 -19.00 -18.28 -12.26
CA PRO A 258 -19.14 -19.73 -12.40
C PRO A 258 -19.62 -19.97 -13.82
N ASN A 259 -18.90 -20.80 -14.57
CA ASN A 259 -19.22 -21.18 -15.95
C ASN A 259 -20.72 -21.40 -16.08
N PHE A 260 -21.43 -20.39 -16.60
CA PHE A 260 -22.84 -20.49 -16.93
C PHE A 260 -22.99 -20.35 -18.44
N LEU A 261 -22.07 -20.93 -19.18
CA LEU A 261 -22.25 -21.38 -20.55
C LEU A 261 -21.33 -22.60 -20.71
N ASP A 262 -21.91 -23.78 -20.53
CA ASP A 262 -21.29 -25.01 -20.98
C ASP A 262 -21.16 -24.92 -22.51
N GLY A 263 -19.98 -24.54 -22.98
CA GLY A 263 -19.67 -24.43 -24.41
C GLY A 263 -18.26 -23.91 -24.62
N GLU A 264 -17.43 -24.70 -25.29
CA GLU A 264 -16.00 -24.50 -25.43
C GLU A 264 -15.58 -23.10 -25.94
N GLY A 265 -14.69 -22.44 -25.19
CA GLY A 265 -13.64 -21.59 -25.77
C GLY A 265 -14.02 -20.20 -26.28
N GLU A 266 -15.01 -19.54 -25.69
CA GLU A 266 -15.33 -18.13 -26.01
C GLU A 266 -14.88 -17.19 -24.90
N SER A 267 -14.03 -16.21 -25.24
CA SER A 267 -13.59 -15.14 -24.33
C SER A 267 -14.18 -13.81 -24.76
N LEU A 268 -14.88 -13.12 -23.86
CA LEU A 268 -15.44 -11.79 -24.08
C LEU A 268 -14.56 -10.74 -23.40
N ARG A 269 -13.92 -9.87 -24.17
CA ARG A 269 -13.12 -8.75 -23.68
C ARG A 269 -13.91 -7.44 -23.83
N MET A 270 -14.06 -6.69 -22.75
CA MET A 270 -14.61 -5.33 -22.80
C MET A 270 -13.48 -4.29 -22.71
N GLU A 271 -13.54 -3.27 -23.55
CA GLU A 271 -12.63 -2.12 -23.59
C GLU A 271 -13.47 -0.84 -23.52
N LEU A 272 -13.16 0.01 -22.53
CA LEU A 272 -13.76 1.34 -22.37
C LEU A 272 -12.77 2.39 -22.86
N ILE A 273 -13.20 3.18 -23.85
CA ILE A 273 -12.40 4.27 -24.43
C ILE A 273 -13.07 5.58 -24.06
N TYR A 274 -12.36 6.42 -23.31
CA TYR A 274 -12.84 7.73 -22.88
C TYR A 274 -12.28 8.83 -23.78
N HIS A 275 -13.16 9.71 -24.25
CA HIS A 275 -12.80 10.92 -24.99
C HIS A 275 -13.67 12.10 -24.53
N GLU A 276 -13.23 13.33 -24.79
CA GLU A 276 -14.06 14.52 -24.55
C GLU A 276 -15.38 14.40 -25.34
N GLY A 277 -16.49 14.30 -24.62
CA GLY A 277 -17.85 14.27 -25.17
C GLY A 277 -18.44 12.89 -25.47
N TRP A 278 -17.69 11.78 -25.33
CA TRP A 278 -18.23 10.44 -25.53
C TRP A 278 -17.44 9.32 -24.84
N ILE A 279 -18.12 8.20 -24.60
CA ILE A 279 -17.52 6.91 -24.20
C ILE A 279 -17.78 5.90 -25.31
N ALA A 280 -16.76 5.14 -25.69
CA ALA A 280 -16.97 3.94 -26.48
C ALA A 280 -16.82 2.70 -25.61
N VAL A 281 -17.79 1.79 -25.72
CA VAL A 281 -17.71 0.45 -25.15
C VAL A 281 -17.45 -0.49 -26.31
N ARG A 282 -16.29 -1.11 -26.35
CA ARG A 282 -15.94 -2.15 -27.32
C ARG A 282 -15.99 -3.51 -26.65
N TRP A 283 -16.85 -4.39 -27.15
CA TRP A 283 -16.83 -5.81 -26.85
C TRP A 283 -16.05 -6.53 -27.95
N MET A 284 -15.14 -7.41 -27.56
CA MET A 284 -14.42 -8.29 -28.47
C MET A 284 -14.70 -9.72 -28.04
N LEU A 285 -15.38 -10.48 -28.89
CA LEU A 285 -15.58 -11.90 -28.71
C LEU A 285 -14.48 -12.64 -29.48
N VAL A 286 -13.66 -13.38 -28.76
CA VAL A 286 -12.65 -14.28 -29.35
C VAL A 286 -13.19 -15.69 -29.30
N THR A 287 -13.42 -16.27 -30.47
CA THR A 287 -13.90 -17.66 -30.61
C THR A 287 -12.71 -18.59 -30.88
N CYS A 288 -12.83 -19.86 -30.47
CA CYS A 288 -11.79 -20.90 -30.61
C CYS A 288 -11.23 -21.13 -32.05
N GLY A 289 -11.86 -20.54 -33.08
CA GLY A 289 -11.43 -20.59 -34.48
C GLY A 289 -10.67 -19.35 -35.00
N SER A 290 -10.03 -18.58 -34.12
CA SER A 290 -9.23 -17.38 -34.46
C SER A 290 -10.01 -16.23 -35.11
N ARG A 291 -11.33 -16.17 -34.91
CA ARG A 291 -12.16 -15.03 -35.33
C ARG A 291 -12.40 -14.11 -34.14
N ILE A 292 -12.02 -12.85 -34.31
CA ILE A 292 -12.34 -11.76 -33.38
C ILE A 292 -13.56 -11.05 -33.94
N VAL A 293 -14.67 -11.11 -33.22
CA VAL A 293 -15.86 -10.30 -33.52
C VAL A 293 -15.83 -9.09 -32.59
N THR A 294 -15.74 -7.89 -33.15
CA THR A 294 -15.77 -6.65 -32.37
C THR A 294 -17.11 -5.95 -32.54
N CYS A 295 -17.74 -5.59 -31.42
CA CYS A 295 -18.90 -4.72 -31.37
C CYS A 295 -18.46 -3.45 -30.63
N THR A 296 -18.65 -2.27 -31.21
CA THR A 296 -18.33 -1.00 -30.55
C THR A 296 -19.58 -0.15 -30.47
N ALA A 297 -20.05 0.15 -29.26
CA ALA A 297 -21.11 1.13 -29.02
C ALA A 297 -20.49 2.46 -28.60
N PHE A 298 -21.01 3.56 -29.14
CA PHE A 298 -20.63 4.92 -28.77
C PHE A 298 -21.76 5.58 -27.99
N PHE A 299 -21.42 6.17 -26.85
CA PHE A 299 -22.31 6.91 -25.97
C PHE A 299 -21.86 8.37 -25.97
N PHE A 300 -22.66 9.25 -26.56
CA PHE A 300 -22.36 10.68 -26.64
C PHE A 300 -23.05 11.40 -25.49
N PHE A 301 -22.30 12.24 -24.78
CA PHE A 301 -22.86 13.12 -23.76
C PHE A 301 -23.28 14.42 -24.44
N GLN A 302 -24.57 14.73 -24.45
CA GLN A 302 -24.99 16.09 -24.75
C GLN A 302 -24.70 16.96 -23.53
N PRO A 303 -24.04 18.12 -23.67
CA PRO A 303 -23.97 19.08 -22.59
C PRO A 303 -25.41 19.50 -22.25
N GLU A 304 -25.77 19.48 -20.96
CA GLU A 304 -27.02 20.07 -20.49
C GLU A 304 -27.09 21.51 -21.00
N GLN A 305 -28.07 21.81 -21.86
CA GLN A 305 -28.37 23.19 -22.18
C GLN A 305 -29.06 23.80 -20.96
N SER A 306 -28.33 24.69 -20.28
CA SER A 306 -28.85 25.60 -19.26
C SER A 306 -29.93 26.52 -19.83
#